data_AF-A0AAD8LF60-F1
#
_entry.id   AF-A0AAD8LF60-F1
#
_cell.length_a   1.000
_cell.length_b   1.000
_cell.length_c   1.000
_cell.angle_alpha   90.00
_cell.angle_beta   90.00
_cell.angle_gamma   90.00
#
_symmetry.space_group_name_H-M   'P 1'
#
loop_
_entity.id
_entity.type
_entity.pdbx_description
1 polymer ?
#
loop_
_entity_poly.entity_id
_entity_poly.type
_entity_poly.pdbx_seq_one_letter_code
_entity_poly.pdbx_strand_id
1 'polypeptide(L)'
;MGAPLATVAAFNALLFTVRGQMETLLRSAPGTPLTVNQQFIAGAGAGVAVSFLATPTELIKCRLQAQGAGAAAAVVTEAGAAGTAATATATAAATVKYGGPMDVAKQVLRSEGGVRGLYKGLFPTLAREVPGNATMFGVYEALKQYMAGGTDTSGLGRGSLMLAGGLAGGAFWVSVYPTDVIKSVIQIDDYKNPKYSGSIDAFKKILKSEGIGGLYKGFGPAMARSVPANAACFLAYEITRSSLG
;
A
#
# COMPACT_ATOMS: atom_id res chain seq x y z
N MET A 1 -7.58 -14.79 -1.13
CA MET A 1 -7.29 -13.34 -1.16
C MET A 1 -6.44 -12.91 0.05
N GLY A 2 -5.34 -13.60 0.32
CA GLY A 2 -4.37 -13.20 1.34
C GLY A 2 -3.00 -13.11 0.69
N ALA A 3 -2.34 -11.96 0.79
CA ALA A 3 -0.89 -12.02 0.85
C ALA A 3 -0.56 -12.97 2.01
N PRO A 4 0.33 -13.97 1.85
CA PRO A 4 0.62 -14.86 2.95
C PRO A 4 1.09 -14.01 4.14
N LEU A 5 0.64 -14.32 5.36
CA LEU A 5 1.04 -13.62 6.59
C LEU A 5 2.57 -13.42 6.64
N ALA A 6 3.33 -14.37 6.08
CA ALA A 6 4.76 -14.29 5.85
C ALA A 6 5.23 -13.03 5.09
N THR A 7 4.50 -12.58 4.06
CA THR A 7 4.84 -11.34 3.32
C THR A 7 4.67 -10.11 4.20
N VAL A 8 3.61 -10.05 5.00
CA VAL A 8 3.37 -8.91 5.91
C VAL A 8 4.43 -8.89 7.02
N ALA A 9 4.77 -10.05 7.58
CA ALA A 9 5.86 -10.18 8.54
C ALA A 9 7.21 -9.76 7.94
N ALA A 10 7.51 -10.18 6.71
CA ALA A 10 8.74 -9.81 6.01
C ALA A 10 8.82 -8.29 5.74
N PHE A 11 7.70 -7.67 5.34
CA PHE A 11 7.64 -6.22 5.12
C PHE A 11 7.91 -5.45 6.41
N ASN A 12 7.23 -5.83 7.50
CA ASN A 12 7.41 -5.18 8.80
C ASN A 12 8.83 -5.42 9.36
N ALA A 13 9.37 -6.63 9.23
CA ALA A 13 10.73 -6.93 9.65
C ALA A 13 11.76 -6.09 8.89
N LEU A 14 11.64 -5.99 7.56
CA LEU A 14 12.50 -5.15 6.74
C LEU A 14 12.36 -3.67 7.12
N LEU A 15 11.12 -3.20 7.28
CA LEU A 15 10.82 -1.81 7.65
C LEU A 15 11.52 -1.43 8.96
N PHE A 16 11.33 -2.21 10.02
CA PHE A 16 11.91 -1.91 11.33
C PHE A 16 13.43 -2.12 11.37
N THR A 17 13.97 -3.09 10.62
CA THR A 17 15.42 -3.31 10.52
C THR A 17 16.12 -2.14 9.85
N VAL A 18 15.63 -1.74 8.66
CA VAL A 18 16.22 -0.63 7.90
C VAL A 18 16.02 0.69 8.63
N ARG A 19 14.85 0.89 9.26
CA ARG A 19 14.64 2.05 10.12
C ARG A 19 15.65 2.09 11.26
N GLY A 20 15.87 0.98 11.98
CA GLY A 20 16.86 0.93 13.06
C GLY A 20 18.29 1.26 12.60
N GLN A 21 18.67 0.80 11.41
CA GLN A 21 19.95 1.16 10.79
C GLN A 21 20.01 2.65 10.44
N MET A 22 18.96 3.18 9.80
CA MET A 22 18.86 4.61 9.45
C MET A 22 18.89 5.50 10.69
N GLU A 23 18.20 5.11 11.76
CA GLU A 23 18.24 5.80 13.04
C GLU A 23 19.64 5.81 13.64
N THR A 24 20.35 4.69 13.56
CA THR A 24 21.74 4.59 14.05
C THR A 24 22.67 5.50 13.25
N LEU A 25 22.49 5.60 11.93
CA LEU A 25 23.26 6.48 11.06
C LEU A 25 22.96 7.97 11.27
N LEU A 26 21.71 8.30 11.61
CA LEU A 26 21.28 9.69 11.81
C LEU A 26 21.53 10.21 13.22
N ARG A 27 21.76 9.33 14.20
CA ARG A 27 22.07 9.73 15.59
C ARG A 27 23.48 10.34 15.68
N SER A 28 23.58 11.45 16.40
CA SER A 28 24.86 12.12 16.66
C SER A 28 25.70 11.40 17.71
N ALA A 29 25.07 10.73 18.69
CA ALA A 29 25.75 9.92 19.70
C ALA A 29 24.86 8.74 20.16
N PRO A 30 25.45 7.65 20.71
CA PRO A 30 24.68 6.57 21.32
C PRO A 30 23.78 7.10 22.45
N GLY A 31 22.49 6.77 22.39
CA GLY A 31 21.51 7.14 23.43
C GLY A 31 20.85 8.51 23.27
N THR A 32 21.28 9.37 22.34
CA THR A 32 20.58 10.66 22.11
C THR A 32 19.24 10.43 21.42
N PRO A 33 18.13 11.03 21.92
CA PRO A 33 16.84 10.96 21.24
C PRO A 33 16.92 11.64 19.87
N LEU A 34 16.29 11.02 18.87
CA LEU A 34 16.24 11.56 17.51
C LEU A 34 15.23 12.69 17.42
N THR A 35 15.54 13.69 16.62
CA THR A 35 14.60 14.75 16.26
C THR A 35 13.50 14.20 15.35
N VAL A 36 12.34 14.88 15.35
CA VAL A 36 11.22 14.57 14.46
C VAL A 36 11.67 14.49 12.99
N ASN A 37 12.49 15.44 12.54
CA ASN A 37 13.00 15.46 11.16
C ASN A 37 13.86 14.23 10.82
N GLN A 38 14.70 13.78 11.75
CA GLN A 38 15.47 12.56 11.54
C GLN A 38 14.58 11.32 11.50
N GLN A 39 13.48 11.30 12.25
CA GLN A 39 12.48 10.21 12.17
C GLN A 39 11.73 10.19 10.83
N PHE A 40 11.42 11.36 10.25
CA PHE A 40 10.89 11.43 8.89
C PHE A 40 11.87 10.83 7.88
N ILE A 41 13.16 11.18 7.96
CA ILE A 41 14.20 10.66 7.05
C ILE A 41 14.39 9.15 7.24
N ALA A 42 14.45 8.67 8.48
CA ALA A 42 14.55 7.24 8.77
C ALA A 42 13.35 6.46 8.23
N GLY A 43 12.13 7.01 8.40
CA GLY A 43 10.90 6.44 7.85
C GLY A 43 10.88 6.42 6.33
N ALA A 44 11.33 7.50 5.67
CA ALA A 44 11.46 7.57 4.22
C ALA A 44 12.44 6.49 3.68
N GLY A 45 13.63 6.38 4.30
CA GLY A 45 14.63 5.37 3.92
C GLY A 45 14.13 3.94 4.10
N ALA A 46 13.42 3.67 5.19
CA ALA A 46 12.76 2.38 5.40
C ALA A 46 11.69 2.11 4.33
N GLY A 47 10.90 3.12 3.95
CA GLY A 47 9.91 3.03 2.87
C GLY A 47 10.53 2.70 1.50
N VAL A 48 11.73 3.23 1.20
CA VAL A 48 12.48 2.86 -0.01
C VAL A 48 12.80 1.36 0.01
N ALA A 49 13.38 0.85 1.10
CA ALA A 49 13.74 -0.56 1.20
C ALA A 49 12.52 -1.48 1.09
N VAL A 50 11.42 -1.15 1.77
CA VAL A 50 10.15 -1.88 1.66
C VAL A 50 9.63 -1.89 0.23
N SER A 51 9.78 -0.80 -0.52
CA SER A 51 9.31 -0.72 -1.92
C SER A 51 9.95 -1.78 -2.82
N PHE A 52 11.23 -2.11 -2.62
CA PHE A 52 11.90 -3.15 -3.40
C PHE A 52 11.34 -4.55 -3.14
N LEU A 53 10.88 -4.82 -1.92
CA LEU A 53 10.24 -6.09 -1.59
C LEU A 53 8.75 -6.09 -1.98
N ALA A 54 8.08 -4.95 -1.83
CA ALA A 54 6.66 -4.78 -2.11
C ALA A 54 6.34 -4.82 -3.61
N THR A 55 7.13 -4.18 -4.46
CA THR A 55 6.87 -4.10 -5.91
C THR A 55 6.63 -5.46 -6.57
N PRO A 56 7.52 -6.48 -6.43
CA PRO A 56 7.29 -7.78 -7.05
C PRO A 56 6.06 -8.51 -6.49
N THR A 57 5.80 -8.37 -5.18
CA THR A 57 4.64 -9.02 -4.55
C THR A 57 3.32 -8.33 -4.93
N GLU A 58 3.31 -7.01 -5.05
CA GLU A 58 2.17 -6.24 -5.55
C GLU A 58 1.88 -6.56 -7.01
N LEU A 59 2.91 -6.64 -7.86
CA LEU A 59 2.76 -7.02 -9.27
C LEU A 59 2.11 -8.39 -9.39
N ILE A 60 2.62 -9.40 -8.66
CA ILE A 60 2.05 -10.75 -8.69
C ILE A 60 0.60 -10.74 -8.23
N LYS A 61 0.28 -10.06 -7.12
CA LYS A 61 -1.09 -9.95 -6.61
C LYS A 61 -2.01 -9.28 -7.62
N CYS A 62 -1.58 -8.17 -8.23
CA CYS A 62 -2.39 -7.45 -9.22
C CYS A 62 -2.69 -8.33 -10.44
N ARG A 63 -1.71 -9.09 -10.95
CA ARG A 63 -1.92 -10.03 -12.06
C ARG A 63 -2.88 -11.15 -11.69
N LEU A 64 -2.73 -11.73 -10.49
CA LEU A 64 -3.64 -12.77 -9.97
C LEU A 64 -5.07 -12.25 -9.73
N GLN A 65 -5.22 -10.99 -9.32
CA GLN A 65 -6.53 -10.36 -9.13
C GLN A 65 -7.19 -10.03 -10.48
N ALA A 66 -6.40 -9.53 -11.44
CA ALA A 66 -6.88 -9.18 -12.78
C ALA A 66 -7.44 -10.40 -13.52
N GLN A 67 -6.80 -11.58 -13.42
CA GLN A 67 -7.34 -12.81 -14.02
C GLN A 67 -8.67 -13.26 -13.39
N GLY A 68 -8.88 -13.03 -12.09
CA GLY A 68 -10.13 -13.36 -11.40
C GLY A 68 -11.27 -12.43 -11.80
N ALA A 69 -10.97 -11.14 -11.97
CA ALA A 69 -11.92 -10.15 -12.47
C ALA A 69 -12.29 -10.40 -13.94
N GLY A 70 -11.34 -10.80 -14.79
CA GLY A 70 -11.59 -11.19 -16.18
C GLY A 70 -12.46 -12.45 -16.29
N ALA A 71 -12.26 -13.44 -15.42
CA ALA A 71 -13.12 -14.62 -15.33
C ALA A 71 -14.54 -14.27 -14.88
N ALA A 72 -14.71 -13.36 -13.91
CA ALA A 72 -16.02 -12.89 -13.47
C ALA A 72 -16.76 -12.08 -14.56
N ALA A 73 -16.05 -11.22 -15.30
CA ALA A 73 -16.61 -10.47 -16.43
C ALA A 73 -17.01 -11.38 -17.61
N ALA A 74 -16.26 -12.46 -17.86
CA ALA A 74 -16.61 -13.46 -18.87
C ALA A 74 -17.90 -14.22 -18.50
N VAL A 75 -18.10 -14.58 -17.23
CA VAL A 75 -19.33 -15.24 -16.73
C VAL A 75 -20.56 -14.34 -16.87
N VAL A 76 -20.42 -13.03 -16.64
CA VAL A 76 -21.52 -12.06 -16.84
C VAL A 76 -21.87 -11.92 -18.33
N THR A 77 -20.89 -12.05 -19.22
CA THR A 77 -21.11 -11.95 -20.67
C THR A 77 -21.78 -13.21 -21.23
N GLU A 78 -21.43 -14.41 -20.72
CA GLU A 78 -22.10 -15.66 -21.10
C GLU A 78 -23.56 -15.73 -20.62
N ALA A 79 -23.86 -15.20 -19.42
CA ALA A 79 -25.24 -15.14 -18.92
C ALA A 79 -26.15 -14.19 -19.74
N GLY A 80 -25.58 -13.24 -20.47
CA GLY A 80 -26.29 -12.34 -21.37
C GLY A 80 -26.40 -12.84 -22.83
N ALA A 81 -25.75 -13.95 -23.17
CA ALA A 81 -25.63 -14.45 -24.55
C ALA A 81 -26.55 -15.65 -24.86
N ALA A 82 -27.64 -15.84 -24.13
CA ALA A 82 -28.74 -16.72 -24.53
C ALA A 82 -29.65 -16.01 -25.54
N GLY A 83 -29.12 -15.69 -26.71
CA GLY A 83 -29.89 -14.99 -27.76
C GLY A 83 -29.09 -14.72 -29.03
N THR A 84 -29.40 -15.51 -30.07
CA THR A 84 -29.06 -15.34 -31.50
C THR A 84 -27.60 -15.46 -31.94
N ALA A 85 -27.40 -16.42 -32.85
CA ALA A 85 -26.16 -16.74 -33.53
C ALA A 85 -25.72 -15.65 -34.51
N ALA A 86 -24.47 -15.19 -34.38
CA ALA A 86 -23.73 -14.54 -35.45
C ALA A 86 -22.24 -14.86 -35.28
N THR A 87 -21.68 -15.48 -36.31
CA THR A 87 -20.28 -15.89 -36.44
C THR A 87 -19.35 -14.67 -36.35
N ALA A 88 -18.76 -14.46 -35.17
CA ALA A 88 -17.60 -13.59 -35.00
C ALA A 88 -16.39 -14.47 -34.74
N THR A 89 -15.43 -14.45 -35.66
CA THR A 89 -14.11 -15.07 -35.52
C THR A 89 -13.42 -14.47 -34.29
N ALA A 90 -13.59 -15.12 -33.14
CA ALA A 90 -12.89 -14.80 -31.92
C ALA A 90 -11.42 -15.19 -32.11
N THR A 91 -10.56 -14.20 -32.34
CA THR A 91 -9.14 -14.35 -32.03
C THR A 91 -9.08 -14.57 -30.53
N ALA A 92 -9.02 -15.84 -30.12
CA ALA A 92 -8.84 -16.25 -28.74
C ALA A 92 -7.48 -15.71 -28.27
N ALA A 93 -7.48 -14.50 -27.73
CA ALA A 93 -6.40 -14.01 -26.91
C ALA A 93 -6.30 -15.00 -25.74
N ALA A 94 -5.31 -15.89 -25.82
CA ALA A 94 -5.09 -16.96 -24.87
C ALA A 94 -5.22 -16.39 -23.45
N THR A 95 -6.29 -16.78 -22.76
CA THR A 95 -6.49 -16.45 -21.36
C THR A 95 -5.37 -17.14 -20.61
N VAL A 96 -4.27 -16.42 -20.37
CA VAL A 96 -3.20 -16.91 -19.51
C VAL A 96 -3.80 -17.08 -18.12
N LYS A 97 -4.21 -18.32 -17.83
CA LYS A 97 -4.78 -18.73 -16.56
C LYS A 97 -3.59 -19.03 -15.66
N TYR A 98 -3.17 -18.07 -14.85
CA TYR A 98 -2.07 -18.26 -13.93
C TYR A 98 -2.49 -19.28 -12.85
N GLY A 99 -1.77 -20.40 -12.74
CA GLY A 99 -2.03 -21.43 -11.73
C GLY A 99 -1.72 -21.01 -10.30
N GLY A 100 -0.97 -19.92 -10.13
CA GLY A 100 -0.67 -19.33 -8.82
C GLY A 100 0.38 -18.22 -8.86
N PRO A 101 0.77 -17.69 -7.69
CA PRO A 101 1.73 -16.58 -7.59
C PRO A 101 3.10 -16.92 -8.18
N MET A 102 3.55 -18.17 -8.04
CA MET A 102 4.83 -18.63 -8.60
C MET A 102 4.80 -18.76 -10.13
N ASP A 103 3.64 -19.06 -10.71
CA ASP A 103 3.49 -19.15 -12.17
C ASP A 103 3.52 -17.75 -12.80
N VAL A 104 2.87 -16.77 -12.14
CA VAL A 104 3.00 -15.35 -12.54
C VAL A 104 4.47 -14.94 -12.50
N ALA A 105 5.19 -15.22 -11.42
CA ALA A 105 6.59 -14.84 -11.27
C ALA A 105 7.46 -15.46 -12.37
N LYS A 106 7.32 -16.77 -12.63
CA LYS A 106 8.07 -17.48 -13.67
C LYS A 106 7.76 -16.94 -15.07
N GLN A 107 6.50 -16.63 -15.35
CA GLN A 107 6.10 -16.09 -16.64
C GLN A 107 6.63 -14.67 -16.86
N VAL A 108 6.59 -13.81 -15.84
CA VAL A 108 7.19 -12.46 -15.92
C VAL A 108 8.70 -12.57 -16.15
N LEU A 109 9.38 -13.48 -15.45
CA LEU A 109 10.82 -13.72 -15.65
C LEU A 109 11.16 -14.17 -17.08
N ARG A 110 10.33 -15.03 -17.68
CA ARG A 110 10.59 -15.58 -19.02
C ARG A 110 10.13 -14.68 -20.16
N SER A 111 9.06 -13.91 -19.96
CA SER A 111 8.35 -13.23 -21.05
C SER A 111 8.34 -11.70 -20.96
N GLU A 112 8.66 -11.10 -19.80
CA GLU A 112 8.54 -9.65 -19.56
C GLU A 112 9.88 -9.01 -19.15
N GLY A 113 11.00 -9.48 -19.72
CA GLY A 113 12.32 -8.86 -19.51
C GLY A 113 12.99 -9.23 -18.18
N GLY A 114 12.70 -10.41 -17.63
CA GLY A 114 13.42 -10.96 -16.49
C GLY A 114 13.11 -10.24 -15.18
N VAL A 115 14.15 -10.04 -14.36
CA VAL A 115 14.04 -9.38 -13.05
C VAL A 115 13.48 -7.97 -13.19
N ARG A 116 13.84 -7.23 -14.25
CA ARG A 116 13.34 -5.87 -14.48
C ARG A 116 11.82 -5.82 -14.68
N GLY A 117 11.23 -6.90 -15.22
CA GLY A 117 9.79 -7.06 -15.37
C GLY A 117 9.05 -7.12 -14.03
N LEU A 118 9.64 -7.75 -13.01
CA LEU A 118 9.06 -7.81 -11.66
C LEU A 118 9.02 -6.46 -10.95
N TYR A 119 9.88 -5.51 -11.33
CA TYR A 119 9.91 -4.16 -10.78
C TYR A 119 9.07 -3.15 -11.58
N LYS A 120 8.21 -3.64 -12.49
CA LYS A 120 7.27 -2.81 -13.24
C LYS A 120 6.20 -2.27 -12.28
N GLY A 121 6.38 -1.03 -11.83
CA GLY A 121 5.56 -0.42 -10.78
C GLY A 121 6.36 0.12 -9.59
N LEU A 122 7.69 0.00 -9.60
CA LEU A 122 8.53 0.50 -8.51
C LEU A 122 8.31 1.99 -8.22
N PHE A 123 8.13 2.82 -9.25
CA PHE A 123 7.89 4.25 -9.07
C PHE A 123 6.58 4.55 -8.30
N PRO A 124 5.40 4.05 -8.71
CA PRO A 124 4.19 4.25 -7.92
C PRO A 124 4.25 3.62 -6.52
N THR A 125 4.96 2.49 -6.34
CA THR A 125 5.18 1.91 -5.01
C THR A 125 6.05 2.82 -4.13
N LEU A 126 7.16 3.36 -4.65
CA LEU A 126 8.00 4.33 -3.95
C LEU A 126 7.23 5.62 -3.60
N ALA A 127 6.46 6.15 -4.54
CA ALA A 127 5.65 7.36 -4.34
C ALA A 127 4.59 7.21 -3.25
N ARG A 128 4.21 5.97 -2.92
CA ARG A 128 3.29 5.63 -1.84
C ARG A 128 4.04 5.33 -0.53
N GLU A 129 5.01 4.42 -0.57
CA GLU A 129 5.66 3.90 0.62
C GLU A 129 6.61 4.90 1.25
N VAL A 130 7.30 5.73 0.47
CA VAL A 130 8.25 6.71 1.02
C VAL A 130 7.52 7.81 1.80
N PRO A 131 6.53 8.54 1.24
CA PRO A 131 5.81 9.57 1.99
C PRO A 131 4.96 8.98 3.11
N GLY A 132 4.36 7.82 2.88
CA GLY A 132 3.56 7.11 3.88
C GLY A 132 4.40 6.79 5.12
N ASN A 133 5.49 6.05 4.96
CA ASN A 133 6.33 5.63 6.08
C ASN A 133 7.05 6.82 6.74
N ALA A 134 7.48 7.82 5.97
CA ALA A 134 8.03 9.06 6.53
C ALA A 134 7.02 9.76 7.45
N THR A 135 5.78 9.94 6.98
CA THR A 135 4.71 10.58 7.74
C THR A 135 4.33 9.77 8.97
N MET A 136 4.23 8.44 8.84
CA MET A 136 3.91 7.57 9.96
C MET A 136 4.91 7.74 11.11
N PHE A 137 6.21 7.59 10.84
CA PHE A 137 7.23 7.63 11.88
C PHE A 137 7.50 9.06 12.38
N GLY A 138 7.44 10.05 11.49
CA GLY A 138 7.57 11.46 11.85
C GLY A 138 6.44 11.95 12.75
N VAL A 139 5.19 11.66 12.41
CA VAL A 139 4.02 12.02 13.23
C VAL A 139 4.00 11.24 14.53
N TYR A 140 4.38 9.95 14.51
CA TYR A 140 4.51 9.16 15.73
C TYR A 140 5.49 9.81 16.72
N GLU A 141 6.66 10.23 16.24
CA GLU A 141 7.64 10.91 17.08
C GLU A 141 7.13 12.27 17.56
N ALA A 142 6.57 13.09 16.67
CA ALA A 142 6.05 14.41 17.01
C ALA A 142 4.98 14.34 18.11
N LEU A 143 4.07 13.36 18.03
CA LEU A 143 3.04 13.13 19.04
C LEU A 143 3.64 12.67 20.37
N LYS A 144 4.62 11.76 20.34
CA LYS A 144 5.30 11.35 21.59
C LYS A 144 6.02 12.52 22.25
N GLN A 145 6.73 13.34 21.48
CA GLN A 145 7.47 14.50 22.01
C GLN A 145 6.51 15.57 22.56
N TYR A 146 5.38 15.79 21.87
CA TYR A 146 4.32 16.67 22.35
C TYR A 146 3.72 16.18 23.68
N MET A 147 3.43 14.89 23.80
CA MET A 147 2.88 14.29 25.02
C MET A 147 3.90 14.19 26.17
N ALA A 148 5.20 14.08 25.85
CA ALA A 148 6.29 14.08 26.82
C ALA A 148 6.65 15.48 27.33
N GLY A 149 6.26 16.54 26.61
CA GLY A 149 6.73 17.90 26.85
C GLY A 149 8.21 18.11 26.50
N GLY A 150 8.79 17.25 25.65
CA GLY A 150 10.21 17.27 25.31
C GLY A 150 10.67 16.10 24.44
N THR A 151 11.97 16.02 24.17
CA THR A 151 12.57 14.97 23.33
C THR A 151 12.72 13.62 24.02
N ASP A 152 12.63 13.57 25.36
CA ASP A 152 12.67 12.32 26.10
C ASP A 152 11.28 11.70 26.21
N THR A 153 11.02 10.69 25.36
CA THR A 153 9.73 10.01 25.30
C THR A 153 9.70 8.69 26.10
N SER A 154 10.73 8.41 26.91
CA SER A 154 10.89 7.13 27.61
C SER A 154 9.83 6.91 28.71
N GLY A 155 9.31 7.99 29.29
CA GLY A 155 8.29 7.95 30.36
C GLY A 155 6.83 7.81 29.89
N LEU A 156 6.56 7.67 28.58
CA LEU A 156 5.19 7.61 28.08
C LEU A 156 4.49 6.31 28.48
N GLY A 157 3.28 6.45 29.05
CA GLY A 157 2.41 5.32 29.33
C GLY A 157 1.91 4.62 28.06
N ARG A 158 1.51 3.35 28.22
CA ARG A 158 0.99 2.49 27.13
C ARG A 158 -0.17 3.14 26.35
N GLY A 159 -1.10 3.81 27.04
CA GLY A 159 -2.21 4.51 26.40
C GLY A 159 -1.77 5.65 25.48
N SER A 160 -0.76 6.43 25.90
CA SER A 160 -0.19 7.50 25.08
C SER A 160 0.50 6.96 23.83
N LEU A 161 1.21 5.85 23.96
CA LEU A 161 1.85 5.17 22.81
C LEU A 161 0.80 4.60 21.84
N MET A 162 -0.30 4.04 22.35
CA MET A 162 -1.40 3.55 21.50
C MET A 162 -2.09 4.69 20.75
N LEU A 163 -2.38 5.81 21.42
CA LEU A 163 -2.95 6.99 20.78
C LEU A 163 -2.02 7.59 19.74
N ALA A 164 -0.73 7.76 20.08
CA ALA A 164 0.27 8.25 19.14
C ALA A 164 0.41 7.31 17.92
N GLY A 165 0.41 6.00 18.14
CA GLY A 165 0.44 4.99 17.07
C GLY A 165 -0.80 5.02 16.17
N GLY A 166 -1.99 5.15 16.75
CA GLY A 166 -3.25 5.26 16.01
C GLY A 166 -3.32 6.51 15.14
N LEU A 167 -2.95 7.66 15.70
CA LEU A 167 -2.90 8.93 14.98
C LEU A 167 -1.81 8.96 13.90
N ALA A 168 -0.65 8.39 14.16
CA ALA A 168 0.41 8.20 13.17
C ALA A 168 -0.04 7.30 12.02
N GLY A 169 -0.77 6.22 12.31
CA GLY A 169 -1.40 5.38 11.29
C GLY A 169 -2.46 6.14 10.47
N GLY A 170 -3.25 7.00 11.11
CA GLY A 170 -4.15 7.92 10.43
C GLY A 170 -3.41 8.86 9.48
N ALA A 171 -2.30 9.44 9.93
CA ALA A 171 -1.47 10.33 9.12
C ALA A 171 -0.80 9.61 7.94
N PHE A 172 -0.37 8.35 8.10
CA PHE A 172 0.06 7.50 6.99
C PHE A 172 -1.02 7.41 5.93
N TRP A 173 -2.25 7.06 6.34
CA TRP A 173 -3.37 6.93 5.41
C TRP A 173 -3.68 8.25 4.71
N VAL A 174 -3.70 9.37 5.44
CA VAL A 174 -3.91 10.71 4.85
C VAL A 174 -2.83 11.07 3.81
N SER A 175 -1.58 10.69 4.05
CA SER A 175 -0.48 10.93 3.11
C SER A 175 -0.58 10.09 1.84
N VAL A 176 -1.08 8.86 1.96
CA VAL A 176 -1.09 7.89 0.86
C VAL A 176 -2.38 7.93 0.06
N TYR A 177 -3.48 8.36 0.68
CA TYR A 177 -4.82 8.33 0.08
C TYR A 177 -4.95 9.07 -1.26
N PRO A 178 -4.34 10.25 -1.49
CA PRO A 178 -4.37 10.91 -2.79
C PRO A 178 -3.83 10.00 -3.91
N THR A 179 -2.75 9.28 -3.64
CA THR A 179 -2.15 8.32 -4.58
C THR A 179 -3.10 7.16 -4.85
N ASP A 180 -3.80 6.67 -3.84
CA ASP A 180 -4.80 5.60 -3.98
C ASP A 180 -6.00 6.06 -4.82
N VAL A 181 -6.47 7.30 -4.65
CA VAL A 181 -7.55 7.88 -5.48
C VAL A 181 -7.13 8.02 -6.94
N ILE A 182 -5.94 8.59 -7.20
CA ILE A 182 -5.38 8.70 -8.56
C ILE A 182 -5.30 7.32 -9.22
N LYS A 183 -4.81 6.32 -8.47
CA LYS A 183 -4.72 4.94 -8.96
C LYS A 183 -6.09 4.36 -9.27
N SER A 184 -7.09 4.60 -8.41
CA SER A 184 -8.45 4.10 -8.63
C SER A 184 -9.12 4.74 -9.85
N VAL A 185 -9.01 6.05 -10.05
CA VAL A 185 -9.64 6.72 -11.21
C VAL A 185 -9.04 6.27 -12.54
N ILE A 186 -7.74 5.99 -12.58
CA ILE A 186 -7.07 5.47 -13.78
C ILE A 186 -7.50 4.02 -14.04
N GLN A 187 -7.66 3.21 -12.99
CA GLN A 187 -8.06 1.82 -13.13
C GLN A 187 -9.50 1.63 -13.63
N ILE A 188 -10.39 2.58 -13.37
CA ILE A 188 -11.78 2.57 -13.86
C ILE A 188 -11.97 3.37 -15.15
N ASP A 189 -10.92 4.04 -15.64
CA ASP A 189 -10.98 4.84 -16.87
C ASP A 189 -11.19 3.94 -18.10
N ASP A 190 -11.86 4.48 -19.11
CA ASP A 190 -12.19 3.72 -20.31
C ASP A 190 -10.95 3.54 -21.20
N TYR A 191 -10.70 2.31 -21.67
CA TYR A 191 -9.53 2.00 -22.50
C TYR A 191 -9.63 2.55 -23.93
N LYS A 192 -10.84 2.74 -24.46
CA LYS A 192 -11.09 3.22 -25.83
C LYS A 192 -11.11 4.75 -25.89
N ASN A 193 -11.58 5.40 -24.82
CA ASN A 193 -11.58 6.87 -24.68
C ASN A 193 -11.03 7.29 -23.31
N PRO A 194 -9.71 7.19 -23.07
CA PRO A 194 -9.12 7.50 -21.77
C PRO A 194 -9.32 8.98 -21.43
N LYS A 195 -9.97 9.24 -20.30
CA LYS A 195 -10.12 10.58 -19.73
C LYS A 195 -8.80 11.10 -19.18
N TYR A 196 -7.88 10.21 -18.79
CA TYR A 196 -6.59 10.52 -18.19
C TYR A 196 -5.42 9.93 -18.99
N SER A 197 -4.41 10.74 -19.32
CA SER A 197 -3.22 10.27 -20.04
C SER A 197 -2.17 9.59 -19.13
N GLY A 198 -2.37 9.68 -17.81
CA GLY A 198 -1.50 9.05 -16.80
C GLY A 198 -1.70 9.64 -15.41
N SER A 199 -0.92 9.18 -14.42
CA SER A 199 -1.09 9.55 -13.00
C SER A 199 -0.93 11.04 -12.71
N ILE A 200 -0.01 11.72 -13.40
CA ILE A 200 0.21 13.16 -13.23
C ILE A 200 -0.93 13.97 -13.87
N ASP A 201 -1.44 13.52 -15.01
CA ASP A 201 -2.57 14.16 -15.68
C ASP A 201 -3.86 13.97 -14.88
N ALA A 202 -4.10 12.76 -14.35
CA ALA A 202 -5.19 12.47 -13.43
C ALA A 202 -5.14 13.35 -12.18
N PHE A 203 -3.97 13.47 -11.54
CA PHE A 203 -3.79 14.37 -10.40
C PHE A 203 -4.16 15.82 -10.73
N LYS A 204 -3.60 16.37 -11.82
CA LYS A 204 -3.85 17.76 -12.24
C LYS A 204 -5.33 18.00 -12.59
N LYS A 205 -5.95 17.06 -13.31
CA LYS A 205 -7.36 17.15 -13.71
C LYS A 205 -8.28 17.10 -12.49
N ILE A 206 -8.07 16.15 -11.57
CA ILE A 206 -8.84 16.05 -10.32
C ILE A 206 -8.68 17.34 -9.50
N LEU A 207 -7.45 17.83 -9.34
CA LEU A 207 -7.20 19.04 -8.57
C LEU A 207 -7.86 20.28 -9.21
N LYS A 208 -7.90 20.34 -10.55
CA LYS A 208 -8.56 21.44 -11.28
C LYS A 208 -10.08 21.35 -11.26
N SER A 209 -10.67 20.15 -11.27
CA SER A 209 -12.12 19.97 -11.35
C SER A 209 -12.81 19.86 -9.99
N GLU A 210 -12.20 19.15 -9.04
CA GLU A 210 -12.79 18.83 -7.72
C GLU A 210 -11.97 19.40 -6.54
N GLY A 211 -10.84 20.06 -6.82
CA GLY A 211 -9.96 20.59 -5.79
C GLY A 211 -9.31 19.50 -4.92
N ILE A 212 -8.84 19.88 -3.74
CA ILE A 212 -8.24 18.96 -2.77
C ILE A 212 -9.27 17.92 -2.28
N GLY A 213 -10.55 18.30 -2.20
CA GLY A 213 -11.64 17.39 -1.80
C GLY A 213 -11.77 16.18 -2.73
N GLY A 214 -11.48 16.33 -4.03
CA GLY A 214 -11.46 15.24 -5.00
C GLY A 214 -10.40 14.17 -4.69
N LEU A 215 -9.25 14.55 -4.13
CA LEU A 215 -8.17 13.63 -3.76
C LEU A 215 -8.48 12.80 -2.50
N TYR A 216 -9.50 13.18 -1.73
CA TYR A 216 -9.93 12.49 -0.52
C TYR A 216 -11.36 11.90 -0.65
N LYS A 217 -11.88 11.85 -1.88
CA LYS A 217 -13.19 11.30 -2.17
C LYS A 217 -13.22 9.80 -1.88
N GLY A 218 -14.06 9.42 -0.91
CA GLY A 218 -14.17 8.03 -0.43
C GLY A 218 -13.34 7.71 0.82
N PHE A 219 -12.66 8.69 1.42
CA PHE A 219 -11.82 8.48 2.60
C PHE A 219 -12.65 7.96 3.79
N GLY A 220 -13.84 8.54 4.02
CA GLY A 220 -14.76 8.10 5.07
C GLY A 220 -15.12 6.61 4.98
N PRO A 221 -15.67 6.12 3.85
CA PRO A 221 -15.92 4.70 3.64
C PRO A 221 -14.67 3.81 3.78
N ALA A 222 -13.50 4.27 3.30
CA ALA A 222 -12.26 3.53 3.43
C ALA A 222 -11.84 3.35 4.90
N MET A 223 -11.95 4.42 5.70
CA MET A 223 -11.66 4.42 7.13
C MET A 223 -12.70 3.62 7.94
N ALA A 224 -13.98 3.77 7.62
CA ALA A 224 -15.06 3.00 8.24
C ALA A 224 -14.88 1.49 8.07
N ARG A 225 -14.22 1.06 6.99
CA ARG A 225 -13.87 -0.35 6.77
C ARG A 225 -12.55 -0.74 7.45
N SER A 226 -11.51 0.09 7.36
CA SER A 226 -10.17 -0.26 7.84
C SER A 226 -10.07 -0.26 9.37
N VAL A 227 -10.74 0.67 10.04
CA VAL A 227 -10.69 0.82 11.50
C VAL A 227 -11.25 -0.41 12.22
N PRO A 228 -12.47 -0.91 11.91
CA PRO A 228 -13.00 -2.10 12.56
C PRO A 228 -12.18 -3.36 12.25
N ALA A 229 -11.70 -3.50 11.01
CA ALA A 229 -10.89 -4.65 10.62
C ALA A 229 -9.57 -4.71 11.39
N ASN A 230 -8.89 -3.57 11.54
CA ASN A 230 -7.66 -3.48 12.32
C ASN A 230 -7.93 -3.65 13.82
N ALA A 231 -9.01 -3.07 14.35
CA ALA A 231 -9.41 -3.23 15.75
C ALA A 231 -9.70 -4.70 16.11
N ALA A 232 -10.43 -5.42 15.25
CA ALA A 232 -10.68 -6.85 15.44
C ALA A 232 -9.38 -7.67 15.40
N CYS A 233 -8.43 -7.31 14.52
CA CYS A 233 -7.13 -7.97 14.46
C CYS A 233 -6.31 -7.75 15.75
N PHE A 234 -6.26 -6.53 16.27
CA PHE A 234 -5.58 -6.25 17.54
C PHE A 234 -6.25 -6.91 18.72
N LEU A 235 -7.58 -6.93 18.77
CA LEU A 235 -8.32 -7.63 19.81
C LEU A 235 -8.02 -9.14 19.80
N ALA A 236 -8.03 -9.77 18.62
CA ALA A 236 -7.68 -11.18 18.48
C ALA A 236 -6.23 -11.46 18.93
N TYR A 237 -5.30 -10.55 18.60
CA TYR A 237 -3.92 -10.63 19.04
C TYR A 237 -3.80 -10.51 20.57
N GLU A 238 -4.48 -9.55 21.21
CA GLU A 238 -4.45 -9.38 22.67
C GLU A 238 -5.03 -10.59 23.39
N ILE A 239 -6.18 -11.10 22.97
CA ILE A 239 -6.80 -12.31 23.55
C ILE A 239 -5.84 -13.50 23.44
N THR A 240 -5.25 -13.68 22.25
CA THR A 240 -4.32 -14.78 22.00
C THR A 240 -3.07 -14.65 22.86
N ARG A 241 -2.48 -13.46 22.93
CA ARG A 241 -1.30 -13.18 23.77
C ARG A 241 -1.61 -13.43 25.25
N SER A 242 -2.72 -12.90 25.77
CA SER A 242 -3.15 -13.13 27.15
C SER A 242 -3.40 -14.60 27.48
N SER A 243 -3.80 -15.40 26.48
CA SER A 243 -3.99 -16.86 26.65
C SER A 243 -2.69 -17.67 26.60
N LEU A 244 -1.64 -17.17 25.95
CA LEU A 244 -0.37 -17.89 25.80
C LEU A 244 0.69 -17.51 26.86
N GLY A 245 0.44 -16.51 27.70
CA GLY A 245 1.36 -16.06 28.77
C GLY A 245 2.39 -15.05 28.29
#